data_AF-A0A5N5DV88-F1
#
_entry.id   AF-A0A5N5DV88-F1
#
_cell.length_a   1.000
_cell.length_b   1.000
_cell.length_c   1.000
_cell.angle_alpha   90.00
_cell.angle_beta   90.00
_cell.angle_gamma   90.00
#
_symmetry.space_group_name_H-M   'P 1'
#
loop_
_entity.id
_entity.type
_entity.pdbx_description
1 polymer ?
#
loop_
_entity_poly.entity_id
_entity_poly.type
_entity_poly.pdbx_seq_one_letter_code
_entity_poly.pdbx_strand_id
1 'polypeptide(L)'
;LQYVDARDIASFVLSGLAAEISGTYDVISASGHTTTSGLLEACVDATGSGAELVWIDEDRLAAAGAQPWTQLPCWVPQEGEFAGFLEADTAKAARAGLRCRPVEDTVRDTWEWMQRETLPTQREDRAVHGLPSEIEKELLSAGE
;
A
#
# COMPACT_ATOMS: atom_id res chain seq x y z
N LEU A 1 5.86 -5.52 -1.38
CA LEU A 1 5.45 -4.12 -1.17
C LEU A 1 6.43 -3.44 -0.23
N GLN A 2 6.63 -2.13 -0.41
CA GLN A 2 7.40 -1.29 0.52
C GLN A 2 6.45 -0.25 1.11
N TYR A 3 6.40 -0.15 2.44
CA TYR A 3 5.58 0.83 3.16
C TYR A 3 6.35 1.40 4.33
N VAL A 4 5.89 2.54 4.81
CA VAL A 4 6.35 3.10 6.08
C VAL A 4 5.20 3.80 6.75
N ASP A 5 5.09 3.61 8.05
CA ASP A 5 4.14 4.34 8.87
C ASP A 5 4.77 5.68 9.30
N ALA A 6 3.97 6.74 9.32
CA ALA A 6 4.41 8.09 9.64
C ALA A 6 5.16 8.18 10.99
N ARG A 7 4.83 7.32 11.96
CA ARG A 7 5.50 7.25 13.27
C ARG A 7 6.92 6.69 13.17
N ASP A 8 7.19 5.81 12.21
CA ASP A 8 8.55 5.32 11.94
C ASP A 8 9.38 6.38 11.25
N ILE A 9 8.79 7.14 10.31
CA ILE A 9 9.44 8.31 9.72
C ILE A 9 9.83 9.30 10.83
N ALA A 10 8.88 9.65 11.70
CA ALA A 10 9.12 10.58 12.80
C ALA A 10 10.24 10.08 13.74
N SER A 11 10.19 8.79 14.12
CA SER A 11 11.20 8.17 14.98
C SER A 11 12.59 8.18 14.33
N PHE A 12 12.67 7.88 13.03
CA PHE A 12 13.92 7.91 12.27
C PHE A 12 14.49 9.32 12.17
N VAL A 13 13.66 10.32 11.86
CA VAL A 13 14.09 11.72 11.78
C VAL A 13 14.59 12.22 13.14
N LEU A 14 13.85 11.99 14.21
CA LEU A 14 14.24 12.41 15.57
C LEU A 14 15.54 11.74 16.03
N SER A 15 15.70 10.44 15.76
CA SER A 15 16.92 9.70 16.08
C SER A 15 18.11 10.19 15.24
N GLY A 16 17.87 10.48 13.96
CA GLY A 16 18.88 11.02 13.04
C GLY A 16 19.38 12.40 13.48
N LEU A 17 18.49 13.27 13.94
CA LEU A 17 18.85 14.57 14.51
C LEU A 17 19.77 14.42 15.73
N ALA A 18 19.43 13.52 16.65
CA ALA A 18 20.23 13.27 17.85
C ALA A 18 21.61 12.66 17.54
N ALA A 19 21.70 11.86 16.45
CA ALA A 19 22.93 11.23 15.99
C ALA A 19 23.69 12.08 14.94
N GLU A 20 23.27 13.32 14.68
CA GLU A 20 23.85 14.23 13.69
C GLU A 20 23.96 13.63 12.28
N ILE A 21 23.04 12.73 11.93
CA ILE A 21 22.99 12.08 10.61
C ILE A 21 22.42 13.07 9.60
N SER A 22 23.09 13.21 8.45
CA SER A 22 22.67 14.09 7.36
C SER A 22 22.72 13.41 5.98
N GLY A 23 22.10 14.06 4.99
CA GLY A 23 22.04 13.61 3.60
C GLY A 23 20.69 13.01 3.19
N THR A 24 20.62 12.48 1.97
CA THR A 24 19.39 11.92 1.38
C THR A 24 19.20 10.46 1.75
N TYR A 25 17.96 10.07 2.10
CA TYR A 25 17.57 8.71 2.46
C TYR A 25 16.19 8.39 1.87
N ASP A 26 16.05 7.21 1.29
CA ASP A 26 14.74 6.64 0.96
C ASP A 26 14.16 6.00 2.22
N VAL A 27 13.25 6.72 2.87
CA VAL A 27 12.66 6.32 4.16
C VAL A 27 11.41 5.49 3.89
N ILE A 28 11.62 4.25 3.48
CA ILE A 28 10.57 3.25 3.28
C ILE A 28 11.09 1.87 3.71
N SER A 29 10.22 0.89 3.97
CA SER A 29 10.67 -0.45 4.36
C SER A 29 11.52 -1.10 3.27
N ALA A 30 12.28 -2.14 3.63
CA ALA A 30 12.98 -2.96 2.64
C ALA A 30 11.98 -3.68 1.71
N SER A 31 12.44 -4.03 0.51
CA SER A 31 11.71 -4.93 -0.39
C SER A 31 11.41 -6.25 0.34
N GLY A 32 10.20 -6.77 0.17
CA GLY A 32 9.72 -7.97 0.87
C GLY A 32 9.22 -7.76 2.31
N HIS A 33 9.10 -6.52 2.80
CA HIS A 33 8.55 -6.25 4.15
C HIS A 33 7.13 -6.80 4.34
N THR A 34 6.31 -6.76 3.29
CA THR A 34 5.03 -7.48 3.21
C THR A 34 4.64 -7.75 1.75
N THR A 35 3.63 -8.59 1.55
CA THR A 35 3.00 -8.87 0.26
C THR A 35 1.66 -8.13 0.16
N THR A 36 1.09 -8.05 -1.05
CA THR A 36 -0.29 -7.55 -1.23
C THR A 36 -1.28 -8.42 -0.45
N SER A 37 -1.08 -9.74 -0.41
CA SER A 37 -1.91 -10.67 0.37
C SER A 37 -1.84 -10.34 1.85
N GLY A 38 -0.63 -10.21 2.41
CA GLY A 38 -0.46 -9.92 3.83
C GLY A 38 -1.07 -8.57 4.25
N LEU A 39 -0.98 -7.54 3.39
CA LEU A 39 -1.66 -6.28 3.63
C LEU A 39 -3.20 -6.45 3.65
N LEU A 40 -3.77 -7.13 2.66
CA LEU A 40 -5.22 -7.29 2.55
C LEU A 40 -5.77 -8.19 3.66
N GLU A 41 -5.07 -9.26 4.02
CA GLU A 41 -5.36 -10.13 5.16
C GLU A 41 -5.36 -9.32 6.47
N ALA A 42 -4.34 -8.50 6.71
CA ALA A 42 -4.29 -7.62 7.88
C ALA A 42 -5.50 -6.65 7.94
N CYS A 43 -5.97 -6.16 6.79
CA CYS A 43 -7.16 -5.32 6.71
C CYS A 43 -8.43 -6.11 7.06
N VAL A 44 -8.59 -7.32 6.54
CA VAL A 44 -9.72 -8.21 6.87
C VAL A 44 -9.75 -8.49 8.36
N ASP A 45 -8.61 -8.87 8.95
CA ASP A 45 -8.48 -9.17 10.37
C ASP A 45 -8.78 -7.95 11.26
N ALA A 46 -8.19 -6.79 10.96
CA ALA A 46 -8.38 -5.58 11.76
C ALA A 46 -9.83 -5.08 11.74
N THR A 47 -10.52 -5.23 10.60
CA THR A 47 -11.90 -4.76 10.42
C THR A 47 -12.94 -5.77 10.87
N GLY A 48 -12.57 -7.05 11.03
CA GLY A 48 -13.51 -8.15 11.23
C GLY A 48 -14.43 -8.39 10.02
N SER A 49 -13.99 -7.98 8.82
CA SER A 49 -14.77 -8.08 7.59
C SER A 49 -14.94 -9.55 7.18
N GLY A 50 -16.09 -9.86 6.57
CA GLY A 50 -16.32 -11.16 5.91
C GLY A 50 -15.88 -11.19 4.45
N ALA A 51 -14.99 -10.28 4.03
CA ALA A 51 -14.54 -10.18 2.65
C ALA A 51 -13.73 -11.40 2.21
N GLU A 52 -13.93 -11.83 0.97
CA GLU A 52 -13.13 -12.86 0.31
C GLU A 52 -12.11 -12.20 -0.61
N LEU A 53 -10.84 -12.61 -0.50
CA LEU A 53 -9.77 -12.09 -1.35
C LEU A 53 -9.67 -12.91 -2.63
N VAL A 54 -9.94 -12.27 -3.76
CA VAL A 54 -9.87 -12.88 -5.09
C VAL A 54 -8.68 -12.33 -5.86
N TRP A 55 -7.82 -13.23 -6.33
CA TRP A 55 -6.65 -12.89 -7.14
C TRP A 55 -6.98 -13.00 -8.63
N ILE A 56 -6.73 -11.93 -9.37
CA ILE A 56 -6.99 -11.83 -10.82
C ILE A 56 -5.66 -11.58 -11.53
N ASP A 57 -5.39 -12.34 -12.59
CA ASP A 57 -4.19 -12.19 -13.40
C ASP A 57 -4.14 -10.82 -14.10
N GLU A 58 -2.93 -10.28 -14.27
CA GLU A 58 -2.72 -8.95 -14.87
C GLU A 58 -3.29 -8.85 -16.29
N ASP A 59 -3.12 -9.89 -17.10
CA ASP A 59 -3.67 -9.95 -18.46
C ASP A 59 -5.20 -9.88 -18.47
N ARG A 60 -5.86 -10.47 -17.45
CA ARG A 60 -7.32 -10.42 -17.31
C ARG A 60 -7.77 -9.03 -16.87
N LEU A 61 -7.05 -8.39 -15.94
CA LEU A 61 -7.30 -7.00 -15.56
C LEU A 61 -7.22 -6.07 -16.79
N ALA A 62 -6.14 -6.20 -17.57
CA ALA A 62 -5.94 -5.41 -18.77
C ALA A 62 -7.02 -5.67 -19.83
N ALA A 63 -7.40 -6.94 -20.05
CA ALA A 63 -8.44 -7.33 -21.00
C ALA A 63 -9.83 -6.78 -20.64
N ALA A 64 -10.16 -6.69 -19.34
CA ALA A 64 -11.39 -6.08 -18.85
C ALA A 64 -11.35 -4.53 -18.87
N GLY A 65 -10.27 -3.95 -19.39
CA GLY A 65 -10.09 -2.50 -19.52
C GLY A 65 -9.66 -1.79 -18.24
N ALA A 66 -9.21 -2.54 -17.23
CA ALA A 66 -8.68 -1.94 -16.00
C ALA A 66 -7.45 -1.08 -16.32
N GLN A 67 -7.43 0.13 -15.77
CA GLN A 67 -6.37 1.11 -16.00
C GLN A 67 -5.36 1.09 -14.84
N PRO A 68 -4.05 0.90 -15.13
CA PRO A 68 -3.00 1.04 -14.13
C PRO A 68 -3.07 2.40 -13.44
N TRP A 69 -2.50 2.50 -12.23
CA TRP A 69 -2.41 3.74 -11.42
C TRP A 69 -3.72 4.36 -10.91
N THR A 70 -4.86 4.10 -11.54
CA THR A 70 -6.09 4.87 -11.32
C THR A 70 -7.20 4.06 -10.64
N GLN A 71 -7.29 2.76 -10.95
CA GLN A 71 -8.41 1.92 -10.54
C GLN A 71 -8.03 0.89 -9.48
N LEU A 72 -6.75 0.51 -9.39
CA LEU A 72 -6.23 -0.35 -8.33
C LEU A 72 -5.07 0.36 -7.60
N PRO A 73 -5.09 0.38 -6.25
CA PRO A 73 -4.07 1.08 -5.47
C PRO A 73 -2.69 0.43 -5.69
N CYS A 74 -1.71 1.25 -6.08
CA CYS A 74 -0.33 0.85 -6.29
C CYS A 74 -0.12 -0.29 -7.31
N TRP A 75 -1.08 -0.51 -8.22
CA TRP A 75 -0.88 -1.44 -9.32
C TRP A 75 -0.11 -0.77 -10.45
N VAL A 76 1.05 -1.35 -10.75
CA VAL A 76 1.92 -1.02 -11.88
C VAL A 76 2.26 -2.35 -12.56
N PRO A 77 2.37 -2.38 -13.89
CA PRO A 77 2.73 -3.61 -14.57
C PRO A 77 4.00 -4.24 -14.04
N GLN A 78 3.98 -5.56 -13.83
CA GLN A 78 5.14 -6.28 -13.30
C GLN A 78 6.28 -6.37 -14.31
N GLU A 79 5.96 -6.24 -15.59
CA GLU A 79 6.90 -6.35 -16.70
C GLU A 79 6.99 -5.06 -17.53
N GLY A 80 8.00 -5.01 -18.39
CA GLY A 80 8.20 -3.90 -19.32
C GLY A 80 8.84 -2.67 -18.69
N GLU A 81 8.53 -1.49 -19.23
CA GLU A 81 9.19 -0.22 -18.87
C GLU A 81 9.00 0.19 -17.41
N PHE A 82 7.90 -0.26 -16.78
CA PHE A 82 7.56 0.09 -15.39
C PHE A 82 7.87 -1.02 -14.38
N ALA A 83 8.55 -2.08 -14.80
CA ALA A 83 8.97 -3.16 -13.91
C ALA A 83 9.84 -2.59 -12.78
N GLY A 84 9.48 -2.88 -11.52
CA GLY A 84 10.21 -2.39 -10.35
C GLY A 84 10.05 -0.88 -10.09
N PHE A 85 9.11 -0.19 -10.74
CA PHE A 85 8.94 1.26 -10.59
C PHE A 85 8.69 1.71 -9.13
N LEU A 86 8.07 0.85 -8.32
CA LEU A 86 7.82 1.11 -6.90
C LEU A 86 8.94 0.60 -5.98
N GLU A 87 10.01 0.00 -6.53
CA GLU A 87 11.10 -0.56 -5.75
C GLU A 87 12.21 0.47 -5.51
N ALA A 88 12.62 0.61 -4.24
CA ALA A 88 13.71 1.49 -3.82
C ALA A 88 14.76 0.73 -3.00
N ASP A 89 16.04 1.05 -3.20
CA ASP A 89 17.14 0.59 -2.34
C ASP A 89 17.16 1.39 -1.03
N THR A 90 16.65 0.78 0.03
CA THR A 90 16.57 1.40 1.36
C THR A 90 17.72 1.01 2.28
N ALA A 91 18.74 0.33 1.76
CA ALA A 91 19.84 -0.19 2.58
C ALA A 91 20.59 0.92 3.32
N LYS A 92 20.67 2.13 2.74
CA LYS A 92 21.25 3.30 3.41
C LYS A 92 20.44 3.71 4.65
N ALA A 93 19.12 3.80 4.55
CA ALA A 93 18.25 4.15 5.67
C ALA A 93 18.26 3.06 6.76
N ALA A 94 18.23 1.78 6.35
CA ALA A 94 18.33 0.65 7.27
C ALA A 94 19.63 0.66 8.08
N ARG A 95 20.78 0.91 7.44
CA ARG A 95 22.08 1.07 8.11
C ARG A 95 22.12 2.29 9.04
N ALA A 96 21.42 3.37 8.69
CA ALA A 96 21.27 4.55 9.52
C ALA A 96 20.27 4.38 10.68
N GLY A 97 19.67 3.19 10.83
CA GLY A 97 18.81 2.87 11.97
C GLY A 97 17.31 2.94 11.71
N LEU A 98 16.86 3.11 10.46
CA LEU A 98 15.44 2.99 10.13
C LEU A 98 14.91 1.61 10.56
N ARG A 99 13.77 1.63 11.26
CA ARG A 99 13.00 0.44 11.64
C ARG A 99 11.56 0.69 11.23
N CYS A 100 11.02 -0.21 10.42
CA CYS A 100 9.63 -0.18 10.00
C CYS A 100 8.86 -1.22 10.81
N ARG A 101 7.75 -0.81 11.43
CA ARG A 101 6.85 -1.74 12.12
C ARG A 101 6.19 -2.71 11.13
N PRO A 102 5.73 -3.88 11.58
CA PRO A 102 4.92 -4.78 10.76
C PRO A 102 3.69 -4.06 10.19
N VAL A 103 3.22 -4.51 9.03
CA VAL A 103 2.09 -3.85 8.34
C VAL A 103 0.80 -3.95 9.16
N GLU A 104 0.65 -5.03 9.91
CA GLU A 104 -0.47 -5.36 10.79
C GLU A 104 -0.66 -4.28 11.86
N ASP A 105 0.44 -3.79 12.45
CA ASP A 105 0.39 -2.70 13.42
C ASP A 105 -0.10 -1.40 12.78
N THR A 106 0.35 -1.12 11.57
CA THR A 106 -0.06 0.08 10.82
C THR A 106 -1.55 0.00 10.47
N VAL A 107 -2.01 -1.15 9.96
CA VAL A 107 -3.40 -1.37 9.56
C VAL A 107 -4.33 -1.30 10.77
N ARG A 108 -4.02 -2.02 11.85
CA ARG A 108 -4.82 -2.00 13.09
C ARG A 108 -4.98 -0.58 13.61
N ASP A 109 -3.86 0.12 13.81
CA ASP A 109 -3.90 1.45 14.42
C ASP A 109 -4.59 2.47 13.50
N THR A 110 -4.43 2.33 12.17
CA THR A 110 -5.16 3.15 11.18
C THR A 110 -6.66 2.88 11.25
N TRP A 111 -7.07 1.61 11.32
CA TRP A 111 -8.48 1.24 11.45
C TRP A 111 -9.08 1.79 12.75
N GLU A 112 -8.40 1.62 13.89
CA GLU A 112 -8.87 2.18 15.15
C GLU A 112 -9.00 3.71 15.08
N TRP A 113 -8.08 4.40 14.41
CA TRP A 113 -8.18 5.84 14.18
C TRP A 113 -9.38 6.20 13.31
N MET A 114 -9.61 5.51 12.20
CA MET A 114 -10.77 5.72 11.32
C MET A 114 -12.10 5.52 12.04
N GLN A 115 -12.17 4.60 12.99
CA GLN A 115 -13.38 4.35 13.78
C GLN A 115 -13.68 5.48 14.79
N ARG A 116 -12.69 6.30 15.14
CA ARG A 116 -12.82 7.41 16.10
C ARG A 116 -13.04 8.76 15.42
N GLU A 117 -12.55 8.90 14.19
CA GLU A 117 -12.60 10.16 13.45
C GLU A 117 -13.72 10.20 12.42
N THR A 118 -14.18 11.41 12.10
CA THR A 118 -15.05 11.63 10.94
C THR A 118 -14.18 11.67 9.69
N LEU A 119 -14.36 10.70 8.79
CA LEU A 119 -13.66 10.70 7.51
C LEU A 119 -14.03 11.95 6.68
N PRO A 120 -13.05 12.57 6.00
CA PRO A 120 -13.31 13.73 5.16
C PRO A 120 -14.24 13.35 4.00
N THR A 121 -15.19 14.23 3.69
CA THR A 121 -16.07 14.05 2.54
C THR A 121 -15.28 14.04 1.24
N GLN A 122 -15.65 13.16 0.30
CA GLN A 122 -15.10 13.17 -1.06
C GLN A 122 -15.25 14.57 -1.66
N ARG A 123 -14.15 15.08 -2.22
CA ARG A 123 -14.16 16.37 -2.92
C ARG A 123 -14.90 16.24 -4.25
N GLU A 124 -15.84 17.16 -4.51
CA GLU A 124 -16.64 17.17 -5.75
C GLU A 124 -15.79 17.34 -7.02
N ASP A 125 -14.63 18.01 -6.91
CA ASP A 125 -13.70 18.20 -8.03
C ASP A 125 -12.76 17.01 -8.27
N ARG A 126 -12.89 15.92 -7.51
CA ARG A 126 -12.05 14.72 -7.63
C ARG A 126 -12.89 13.49 -7.92
N ALA A 127 -12.42 12.68 -8.86
CA ALA A 127 -13.00 11.37 -9.11
C ALA A 127 -12.89 10.47 -7.88
N VAL A 128 -13.89 9.61 -7.68
CA VAL A 128 -13.80 8.51 -6.72
C VAL A 128 -12.86 7.47 -7.33
N HIS A 129 -11.84 7.07 -6.57
CA HIS A 129 -10.91 6.02 -6.99
C HIS A 129 -11.51 4.64 -6.73
N GLY A 130 -11.11 3.68 -7.56
CA GLY A 130 -11.58 2.30 -7.48
C GLY A 130 -11.95 1.73 -8.85
N LEU A 131 -12.11 0.42 -8.89
CA LEU A 131 -12.54 -0.27 -10.08
C LEU A 131 -14.04 0.02 -10.35
N PRO A 132 -14.44 0.36 -11.60
CA PRO A 132 -15.85 0.50 -11.93
C PRO A 132 -16.62 -0.79 -11.63
N SER A 133 -17.82 -0.65 -11.05
CA SER A 133 -18.62 -1.80 -10.58
C SER A 133 -18.92 -2.85 -11.65
N GLU A 134 -19.07 -2.44 -12.91
CA GLU A 134 -19.31 -3.37 -14.01
C GLU A 134 -18.06 -4.17 -14.38
N ILE A 135 -16.88 -3.54 -14.34
CA ILE A 135 -15.60 -4.23 -14.56
C ILE A 135 -15.32 -5.19 -13.40
N GLU A 136 -15.59 -4.77 -12.17
CA GLU A 136 -15.43 -5.62 -10.98
C GLU A 136 -16.28 -6.89 -11.07
N LYS A 137 -17.58 -6.76 -11.40
CA LYS A 137 -18.47 -7.91 -11.58
C LYS A 137 -18.01 -8.85 -12.69
N GLU A 138 -17.59 -8.30 -13.82
CA GLU A 138 -17.05 -9.09 -14.94
C GLU A 138 -15.86 -9.94 -14.47
N LEU A 139 -14.89 -9.32 -13.82
CA LEU A 139 -13.68 -10.00 -13.35
C LEU A 139 -13.97 -11.09 -12.31
N LEU A 140 -14.88 -10.81 -11.37
CA LEU A 140 -15.26 -11.76 -10.31
C LEU A 140 -16.11 -12.93 -10.85
N SER A 141 -16.99 -12.68 -11.82
CA SER A 141 -17.83 -13.74 -12.42
C SER A 141 -17.09 -14.68 -13.36
N ALA A 142 -15.98 -14.23 -13.96
CA ALA A 142 -15.14 -15.06 -14.83
C ALA A 142 -14.10 -15.91 -14.07
N GLY A 143 -14.14 -15.89 -12.73
CA GLY A 143 -13.25 -16.65 -11.84
C GLY A 143 -13.82 -17.99 -11.33
N GLU A 144 -15.08 -18.32 -11.65
CA GLU A 144 -15.70 -19.64 -11.45
C GLU A 144 -15.60 -20.51 -12.71
#